data_AF-A0A1X2GV54-F1
#
_entry.id   AF-A0A1X2GV54-F1
#
_cell.length_a   1.000
_cell.length_b   1.000
_cell.length_c   1.000
_cell.angle_alpha   90.00
_cell.angle_beta   90.00
_cell.angle_gamma   90.00
#
_symmetry.space_group_name_H-M   'P 1'
#
loop_
_entity.id
_entity.type
_entity.pdbx_description
1 polymer ?
#
loop_
_entity_poly.entity_id
_entity_poly.type
_entity_poly.pdbx_seq_one_letter_code
_entity_poly.pdbx_strand_id
1 'polypeptide(L)'
;VNGFVLDITEHLPRCRAYIYSLKEQGYSIFGYARKSPGSASEASRILLLQKMVDRLSNTLVVDKVFVSLSSSASESLSAHD
;
A
#
# COMPACT_ATOMS: atom_id res chain seq x y z
N VAL A 1 2.01 25.54 11.38
CA VAL A 1 1.73 24.16 10.92
C VAL A 1 1.80 23.26 12.15
N ASN A 2 0.65 22.91 12.72
CA ASN A 2 0.61 22.09 13.95
C ASN A 2 0.82 20.62 13.57
N GLY A 3 2.06 20.17 13.63
CA GLY A 3 2.43 18.77 13.44
C GLY A 3 2.14 17.96 14.69
N PHE A 4 0.89 17.52 14.86
CA PHE A 4 0.59 16.50 15.87
C PHE A 4 1.25 15.19 15.43
N VAL A 5 2.28 14.77 16.17
CA VAL A 5 2.82 13.41 16.05
C VAL A 5 1.77 12.47 16.64
N LEU A 6 0.98 11.86 15.75
CA LEU A 6 0.05 10.82 16.15
C LEU A 6 0.85 9.55 16.48
N ASP A 7 0.50 8.89 17.58
CA ASP A 7 1.09 7.58 17.89
C ASP A 7 0.82 6.63 16.72
N ILE A 8 1.78 5.74 16.45
CA ILE A 8 1.69 4.77 15.36
C ILE A 8 0.46 3.87 15.50
N THR A 9 0.00 3.68 16.75
CA THR A 9 -1.21 2.94 17.11
C THR A 9 -2.49 3.65 16.65
N GLU A 10 -2.50 4.98 16.57
CA GLU A 10 -3.64 5.77 16.11
C GLU A 10 -3.69 5.93 14.60
N HIS A 11 -2.57 5.76 13.91
CA HIS A 11 -2.47 6.00 12.47
C HIS A 11 -3.28 4.98 11.66
N LEU A 12 -3.17 3.68 12.01
CA LEU A 12 -3.87 2.61 11.30
C LEU A 12 -5.41 2.70 11.40
N PRO A 13 -6.01 2.88 12.60
CA PRO A 13 -7.46 3.06 12.71
C PRO A 13 -7.97 4.26 11.91
N ARG A 14 -7.26 5.39 11.93
CA ARG A 14 -7.65 6.60 11.18
C ARG A 14 -7.60 6.39 9.67
N CYS A 15 -6.53 5.77 9.17
CA CYS A 15 -6.43 5.42 7.75
C CYS A 15 -7.58 4.50 7.32
N ARG A 16 -7.90 3.48 8.14
CA ARG A 16 -9.01 2.57 7.88
C ARG A 16 -10.35 3.31 7.83
N ALA A 17 -10.64 4.16 8.82
CA ALA A 17 -11.87 4.95 8.85
C ALA A 17 -12.00 5.86 7.62
N TYR A 18 -10.90 6.49 7.20
CA TYR A 18 -10.86 7.30 5.99
C TYR A 18 -11.14 6.48 4.73
N ILE A 19 -10.50 5.32 4.57
CA ILE A 19 -10.75 4.41 3.44
C ILE A 19 -12.22 3.97 3.39
N TYR A 20 -12.83 3.64 4.54
CA TYR A 20 -14.26 3.30 4.57
C TYR A 20 -15.13 4.48 4.13
N SER A 21 -14.84 5.69 4.59
CA SER A 21 -15.61 6.88 4.18
C SER A 21 -15.56 7.12 2.66
N LEU A 22 -14.43 6.81 2.01
CA LEU A 22 -14.32 6.87 0.55
C LEU A 22 -15.14 5.78 -0.12
N LYS A 23 -15.15 4.56 0.43
CA LYS A 23 -15.98 3.47 -0.07
C LYS A 23 -17.48 3.77 0.05
N GLU A 24 -17.91 4.36 1.16
CA GLU A 24 -19.29 4.82 1.35
C GLU A 24 -19.70 5.90 0.34
N GLN A 25 -18.74 6.72 -0.11
CA GLN A 25 -18.94 7.69 -1.20
C GLN A 25 -18.93 7.04 -2.60
N GLY A 26 -18.76 5.72 -2.70
CA GLY A 26 -18.78 4.97 -3.95
C GLY A 26 -17.43 4.84 -4.66
N TYR A 27 -16.32 5.23 -4.02
CA TYR A 27 -14.99 5.06 -4.60
C TYR A 27 -14.48 3.62 -4.45
N SER A 28 -13.86 3.09 -5.50
CA SER A 28 -13.04 1.88 -5.43
C SER A 28 -11.63 2.23 -4.99
N ILE A 29 -11.09 1.47 -4.05
CA ILE A 29 -9.80 1.73 -3.43
C ILE A 29 -8.82 0.66 -3.86
N PHE A 30 -7.78 1.08 -4.60
CA PHE A 30 -6.71 0.19 -5.04
C PHE A 30 -5.45 0.40 -4.22
N GLY A 31 -4.94 -0.68 -3.64
CA GLY A 31 -3.64 -0.70 -3.00
C GLY A 31 -2.52 -0.88 -4.03
N TYR A 32 -1.35 -0.34 -3.72
CA TYR A 32 -0.15 -0.58 -4.51
C TYR A 32 1.04 -0.90 -3.61
N ALA A 33 1.77 -1.96 -3.94
CA ALA A 33 2.99 -2.35 -3.26
C ALA A 33 4.14 -2.52 -4.25
N ARG A 34 5.32 -2.02 -3.91
CA ARG A 34 6.51 -2.21 -4.75
C ARG A 34 7.76 -2.46 -3.94
N LYS A 35 8.74 -3.08 -4.59
CA LYS A 35 10.13 -3.13 -4.11
C LYS A 35 10.98 -2.25 -5.01
N SER A 36 11.78 -1.38 -4.40
CA SER A 36 12.81 -0.65 -5.12
C SER A 36 13.84 -1.63 -5.73
N PRO A 37 14.49 -1.26 -6.84
CA PRO A 37 15.63 -2.02 -7.36
C PRO A 37 16.72 -2.22 -6.30
N GLY A 38 17.37 -3.39 -6.31
CA GLY A 38 18.40 -3.76 -5.35
C GLY A 38 18.90 -5.20 -5.50
N SER A 39 19.81 -5.63 -4.63
CA SER A 39 20.49 -6.93 -4.71
C SER A 39 19.68 -8.12 -4.16
N ALA A 40 18.51 -7.88 -3.56
CA ALA A 40 17.67 -8.96 -3.07
C ALA A 40 17.18 -9.87 -4.21
N SER A 41 17.21 -11.18 -3.98
CA SER A 41 16.70 -12.17 -4.92
C SER A 41 15.21 -11.97 -5.21
N GLU A 42 14.77 -12.46 -6.36
CA GLU A 42 13.36 -12.40 -6.76
C GLU A 42 12.45 -13.09 -5.72
N ALA A 43 12.83 -14.28 -5.26
CA ALA A 43 12.08 -15.01 -4.23
C ALA A 43 11.92 -14.21 -2.93
N SER A 44 12.98 -13.55 -2.46
CA SER A 44 12.91 -12.68 -1.28
C SER A 44 12.01 -11.46 -1.52
N ARG A 45 12.04 -10.88 -2.72
CA ARG A 45 11.16 -9.75 -3.08
C ARG A 45 9.70 -10.16 -3.11
N ILE A 46 9.38 -11.31 -3.70
CA ILE A 46 8.02 -11.86 -3.73
C ILE A 46 7.50 -12.07 -2.31
N LEU A 47 8.29 -12.70 -1.43
CA LEU A 47 7.88 -12.93 -0.03
C LEU A 47 7.62 -11.61 0.71
N LEU A 48 8.47 -10.60 0.51
CA LEU A 48 8.29 -9.29 1.13
C LEU A 48 7.06 -8.55 0.57
N LEU A 49 6.83 -8.65 -0.74
CA LEU A 49 5.64 -8.08 -1.38
C LEU A 49 4.37 -8.74 -0.87
N GLN A 50 4.35 -10.06 -0.72
CA GLN A 50 3.20 -10.76 -0.16
C GLN A 50 2.83 -10.21 1.22
N LYS A 51 3.83 -10.00 2.11
CA LYS A 51 3.58 -9.38 3.43
C LYS A 51 3.01 -7.96 3.33
N MET A 52 3.41 -7.19 2.31
CA MET A 52 2.86 -5.86 2.05
C MET A 52 1.43 -5.95 1.52
N VAL A 53 1.14 -6.87 0.60
CA VAL A 53 -0.20 -7.16 0.09
C VAL A 53 -1.12 -7.57 1.23
N ASP A 54 -0.69 -8.47 2.11
CA ASP A 54 -1.47 -8.92 3.26
C ASP A 54 -1.83 -7.75 4.18
N ARG A 55 -0.92 -6.78 4.38
CA ARG A 55 -1.22 -5.56 5.13
C ARG A 55 -2.26 -4.69 4.41
N LEU A 56 -2.09 -4.46 3.10
CA LEU A 56 -3.03 -3.65 2.33
C LEU A 56 -4.43 -4.27 2.32
N SER A 57 -4.53 -5.58 2.08
CA SER A 57 -5.81 -6.29 2.01
C SER A 57 -6.45 -6.46 3.39
N ASN A 58 -5.72 -6.93 4.40
CA ASN A 58 -6.32 -7.27 5.69
C ASN A 58 -6.42 -6.07 6.65
N THR A 59 -5.45 -5.15 6.59
CA THR A 59 -5.40 -4.00 7.52
C THR A 59 -6.07 -2.75 6.94
N LEU A 60 -5.92 -2.50 5.65
CA LEU A 60 -6.52 -1.31 5.02
C LEU A 60 -7.80 -1.63 4.24
N VAL A 61 -8.10 -2.90 3.99
CA VAL A 61 -9.35 -3.35 3.34
C VAL A 61 -9.54 -2.72 1.97
N VAL A 62 -8.49 -2.72 1.15
CA VAL A 62 -8.55 -2.26 -0.24
C VAL A 62 -9.26 -3.30 -1.13
N ASP A 63 -9.78 -2.89 -2.28
CA ASP A 63 -10.56 -3.75 -3.18
C ASP A 63 -9.68 -4.62 -4.09
N LYS A 64 -8.52 -4.09 -4.48
CA LYS A 64 -7.52 -4.81 -5.28
C LYS A 64 -6.13 -4.27 -4.96
N VAL A 65 -5.10 -5.10 -5.11
CA VAL A 65 -3.71 -4.71 -4.93
C VAL A 65 -2.92 -4.95 -6.21
N PHE A 66 -2.23 -3.91 -6.68
CA PHE A 66 -1.24 -4.01 -7.75
C PHE A 66 0.16 -4.09 -7.15
N VAL A 67 1.06 -4.82 -7.82
CA VAL A 67 2.41 -5.04 -7.32
C VAL A 67 3.47 -4.87 -8.40
N SER A 68 4.62 -4.30 -8.03
CA SER A 68 5.81 -4.26 -8.88
C SER A 68 7.01 -4.89 -8.16
N LEU A 69 7.59 -5.92 -8.77
CA LEU A 69 8.75 -6.65 -8.22
C LEU A 69 10.01 -5.79 -8.12
N SER A 70 10.17 -4.83 -9.02
CA SER A 70 11.31 -3.92 -9.10
C SER A 70 10.88 -2.64 -9.77
N SER A 71 10.62 -1.58 -9.01
CA SER A 71 10.17 -0.30 -9.56
C SER A 71 10.63 0.86 -8.68
N SER A 72 11.11 1.93 -9.32
CA SER A 72 11.55 3.14 -8.61
C SER A 72 10.36 3.92 -8.04
N ALA A 73 10.60 4.86 -7.13
CA ALA A 73 9.51 5.68 -6.56
C ALA A 73 8.92 6.67 -7.58
N SER A 74 9.71 7.05 -8.58
CA SER A 74 9.37 8.00 -9.64
C SER A 74 8.74 7.34 -10.86
N GLU A 75 8.69 6.01 -10.90
CA GLU A 75 8.13 5.26 -12.01
C GLU A 75 6.61 5.32 -11.97
N SER A 76 5.99 5.62 -13.12
CA SER A 76 4.53 5.70 -13.21
C SER A 76 3.91 4.32 -13.01
N LEU A 77 2.84 4.25 -12.22
CA LEU A 77 2.06 3.01 -12.07
C LEU A 77 1.51 2.53 -13.42
N SER A 78 1.12 3.46 -14.29
CA SER A 78 0.58 3.15 -15.64
C SER A 78 1.59 2.51 -16.58
N ALA A 79 2.88 2.48 -16.23
CA ALA A 79 3.89 1.78 -17.02
C ALA A 79 3.85 0.26 -16.84
N HIS A 80 3.03 -0.23 -15.90
CA HIS A 80 2.95 -1.64 -15.50
C HIS A 80 1.56 -2.28 -15.74
N ASP A 81 0.63 -1.55 -16.39
CA ASP A 81 -0.72 -2.02 -16.78
C ASP A 81 -0.73 -2.63 -18.19
#